data_AF-A0A6V9ZBU5-F1
#
_entry.id   AF-A0A6V9ZBU5-F1
#
_cell.length_a   1.000
_cell.length_b   1.000
_cell.length_c   1.000
_cell.angle_alpha   90.00
_cell.angle_beta   90.00
_cell.angle_gamma   90.00
#
_symmetry.space_group_name_H-M   'P 1'
#
loop_
_entity.id
_entity.type
_entity.pdbx_description
1 polymer ?
#
loop_
_entity_poly.entity_id
_entity_poly.type
_entity_poly.pdbx_seq_one_letter_code
_entity_poly.pdbx_strand_id
1 'polypeptide(L)'
;DITINGKITTQYLASVVADNLPPRPFSVRMVRVTPDSTTDRLQNKTLWSSYTEIIDIRQGYPGTAVAGLLVDAEQFGSQQVTRNYHLRGRIFQVPSNYDPDTRTYTGLWDGTLKPAYTNNPAWCTMDILTHPRYGLGRRIGVADVDKWALYAIAQYCDQQVPDGFGGTEPRMTLNAYMTSQRKAYDVLADFCSVMRCMPVWNGSRMTFVQDRPSDSAWTYTNSNVVGGRFKYSFSALKDRHNAIEVRYTDP
;
A
#
# COMPACT_ATOMS: atom_id res chain seq x y z
N ASP A 1 -3.63 -32.96 -36.39
CA ASP A 1 -4.97 -33.53 -36.66
C ASP A 1 -5.67 -33.88 -35.36
N ILE A 2 -6.98 -33.63 -35.30
CA ILE A 2 -7.82 -33.88 -34.12
C ILE A 2 -8.78 -35.01 -34.46
N THR A 3 -8.78 -36.06 -33.67
CA THR A 3 -9.71 -37.18 -33.81
C THR A 3 -10.70 -37.14 -32.66
N ILE A 4 -11.97 -36.83 -32.96
CA ILE A 4 -13.06 -36.84 -31.98
C ILE A 4 -13.70 -38.22 -32.02
N ASN A 5 -13.63 -38.96 -30.91
CA ASN A 5 -14.18 -40.30 -30.78
C ASN A 5 -15.30 -40.32 -29.73
N GLY A 6 -16.37 -41.07 -29.99
CA GLY A 6 -17.47 -41.31 -29.03
C GLY A 6 -18.82 -40.76 -29.49
N LYS A 7 -19.90 -41.45 -29.10
CA LYS A 7 -21.29 -41.05 -29.35
C LYS A 7 -21.79 -40.23 -28.17
N ILE A 8 -22.19 -39.00 -28.45
CA ILE A 8 -22.67 -38.02 -27.46
C ILE A 8 -23.95 -37.39 -27.99
N THR A 9 -24.97 -37.32 -27.15
CA THR A 9 -26.28 -36.74 -27.48
C THR A 9 -26.32 -35.22 -27.27
N THR A 10 -25.29 -34.65 -26.64
CA THR A 10 -25.16 -33.22 -26.32
C THR A 10 -23.94 -32.61 -26.99
N GLN A 11 -23.88 -31.27 -27.06
CA GLN A 11 -22.72 -30.56 -27.58
C GLN A 11 -21.47 -30.89 -26.77
N TYR A 12 -20.38 -31.24 -27.47
CA TYR A 12 -19.07 -31.48 -26.88
C TYR A 12 -18.08 -30.46 -27.43
N LEU A 13 -17.33 -29.86 -26.51
CA LEU A 13 -16.33 -28.86 -26.82
C LEU A 13 -14.94 -29.49 -26.71
N ALA A 14 -14.21 -29.49 -27.81
CA ALA A 14 -12.80 -29.86 -27.84
C ALA A 14 -11.97 -28.59 -28.13
N SER A 15 -11.02 -28.27 -27.25
CA SER A 15 -10.10 -27.16 -27.43
C SER A 15 -8.74 -27.67 -27.92
N VAL A 16 -8.15 -26.98 -28.89
CA VAL A 16 -6.79 -27.25 -29.35
C VAL A 16 -6.01 -25.96 -29.42
N VAL A 17 -4.81 -26.00 -28.84
CA VAL A 17 -3.83 -24.93 -28.93
C VAL A 17 -3.00 -25.16 -30.19
N ALA A 18 -3.06 -24.21 -31.12
CA ALA A 18 -2.25 -24.24 -32.32
C ALA A 18 -1.02 -23.35 -32.11
N ASP A 19 0.11 -23.99 -31.78
CA ASP A 19 1.40 -23.32 -31.66
C ASP A 19 2.03 -23.09 -33.05
N ASN A 20 2.96 -22.12 -33.17
CA ASN A 20 3.74 -21.85 -34.39
C ASN A 20 2.93 -21.39 -35.62
N LEU A 21 2.07 -20.38 -35.43
CA LEU A 21 1.29 -19.75 -36.51
C LEU A 21 2.17 -18.84 -37.40
N PRO A 22 1.84 -18.70 -38.71
CA PRO A 22 2.55 -17.80 -39.62
C PRO A 22 2.39 -16.32 -39.23
N PRO A 23 3.28 -15.42 -39.71
CA PRO A 23 3.16 -13.99 -39.50
C PRO A 23 1.80 -13.45 -39.98
N ARG A 24 1.23 -12.52 -39.24
CA ARG A 24 -0.07 -11.90 -39.59
C ARG A 24 0.05 -11.11 -40.91
N PRO A 25 -1.01 -11.07 -41.75
CA PRO A 25 -2.32 -11.72 -41.59
C PRO A 25 -2.34 -13.18 -42.06
N PHE A 26 -3.10 -14.03 -41.37
CA PHE A 26 -3.39 -15.41 -41.80
C PHE A 26 -4.87 -15.73 -41.62
N SER A 27 -5.34 -16.80 -42.26
CA SER A 27 -6.71 -17.30 -42.15
C SER A 27 -6.70 -18.70 -41.55
N VAL A 28 -7.60 -18.96 -40.60
CA VAL A 28 -7.82 -20.30 -40.05
C VAL A 28 -8.95 -20.96 -40.81
N ARG A 29 -8.70 -22.15 -41.35
CA ARG A 29 -9.72 -22.97 -42.02
C ARG A 29 -9.83 -24.31 -41.32
N MET A 30 -11.02 -24.61 -40.81
CA MET A 30 -11.35 -25.93 -40.29
C MET A 30 -11.90 -26.79 -41.43
N VAL A 31 -11.28 -27.94 -41.70
CA VAL A 31 -11.73 -28.90 -42.70
C VAL A 31 -11.97 -30.23 -42.01
N ARG A 32 -13.15 -30.80 -42.21
CA ARG A 32 -13.42 -32.17 -41.80
C ARG A 32 -12.96 -33.12 -42.91
N VAL A 33 -12.12 -34.08 -42.55
CA VAL A 33 -11.53 -35.04 -43.49
C VAL A 33 -12.44 -36.26 -43.71
N THR A 34 -13.39 -36.52 -42.79
CA THR A 34 -14.29 -37.68 -42.85
C THR A 34 -15.62 -37.36 -43.54
N PRO A 35 -16.10 -38.21 -44.47
CA PRO A 35 -17.42 -38.04 -45.11
C PRO A 35 -18.58 -38.04 -44.11
N ASP A 36 -19.68 -37.39 -44.46
CA ASP A 36 -20.93 -37.49 -43.72
C ASP A 36 -21.46 -38.92 -43.69
N SER A 37 -22.10 -39.27 -42.57
CA SER A 37 -22.76 -40.56 -42.49
C SER A 37 -24.02 -40.55 -43.33
N THR A 38 -24.25 -41.66 -44.01
CA THR A 38 -25.45 -41.91 -44.83
C THR A 38 -26.62 -42.48 -44.00
N THR A 39 -26.48 -42.60 -42.68
CA THR A 39 -27.52 -43.14 -41.79
C THR A 39 -28.12 -42.05 -40.89
N ASP A 40 -29.45 -42.01 -40.80
CA ASP A 40 -30.19 -41.08 -39.92
C ASP A 40 -29.87 -41.26 -38.42
N ARG A 41 -29.30 -42.41 -38.04
CA ARG A 41 -28.90 -42.72 -36.66
C ARG A 41 -27.60 -42.06 -36.21
N LEU A 42 -26.82 -41.50 -37.14
CA LEU A 42 -25.52 -40.90 -36.87
C LEU A 42 -25.40 -39.56 -37.60
N GLN A 43 -25.65 -38.46 -36.88
CA GLN A 43 -25.43 -37.12 -37.42
C GLN A 43 -24.07 -36.60 -36.96
N ASN A 44 -23.17 -36.41 -37.93
CA ASN A 44 -21.81 -35.92 -37.68
C ASN A 44 -21.77 -34.41 -37.90
N LYS A 45 -22.36 -33.63 -37.00
CA LYS A 45 -22.36 -32.16 -37.11
C LYS A 45 -21.18 -31.58 -36.33
N THR A 46 -20.28 -30.90 -37.01
CA THR A 46 -19.16 -30.17 -36.38
C THR A 46 -19.37 -28.67 -36.56
N LEU A 47 -19.28 -27.91 -35.47
CA LEU A 47 -19.50 -26.46 -35.45
C LEU A 47 -18.27 -25.77 -34.87
N TRP A 48 -17.90 -24.64 -35.46
CA TRP A 48 -16.91 -23.73 -34.88
C TRP A 48 -17.55 -22.98 -33.71
N SER A 49 -16.98 -23.10 -32.50
CA SER A 49 -17.51 -22.42 -31.32
C SER A 49 -16.87 -21.05 -31.13
N SER A 50 -15.55 -20.99 -30.93
CA SER A 50 -14.81 -19.76 -30.66
C SER A 50 -13.32 -19.95 -30.95
N TYR A 51 -12.60 -18.87 -31.26
CA TYR A 51 -11.14 -18.83 -31.11
C TYR A 51 -10.79 -17.88 -29.97
N THR A 52 -9.73 -18.19 -29.25
CA THR A 52 -9.09 -17.26 -28.31
C THR A 52 -7.66 -17.08 -28.76
N GLU A 53 -7.26 -15.82 -28.99
CA GLU A 53 -5.88 -15.50 -29.29
C GLU A 53 -5.10 -15.35 -27.97
N ILE A 54 -4.06 -16.17 -27.79
CA ILE A 54 -3.13 -16.03 -26.67
C ILE A 54 -1.92 -15.28 -27.20
N ILE A 55 -1.81 -14.00 -26.83
CA ILE A 55 -0.63 -13.19 -27.16
C ILE A 55 0.26 -13.16 -25.93
N ASP A 56 1.39 -13.87 -25.99
CA ASP A 56 2.42 -13.78 -24.95
C ASP A 56 3.18 -12.46 -25.14
N ILE A 57 2.83 -11.48 -24.31
CA ILE A 57 3.54 -10.20 -24.26
C ILE A 57 4.37 -10.19 -22.99
N ARG A 58 5.69 -10.08 -23.15
CA ARG A 58 6.59 -9.79 -22.03
C ARG A 58 6.44 -8.34 -21.61
N GLN A 59 5.47 -8.09 -20.73
CA GLN A 59 5.30 -6.78 -20.13
C GLN A 59 6.16 -6.66 -18.88
N GLY A 60 7.15 -5.77 -18.93
CA GLY A 60 7.85 -5.34 -17.73
C GLY A 60 6.98 -4.38 -16.94
N TYR A 61 6.53 -4.79 -15.76
CA TYR A 61 5.85 -3.92 -14.79
C TYR A 61 6.81 -3.55 -13.65
N PRO A 62 7.79 -2.67 -13.89
CA PRO A 62 8.83 -2.37 -12.90
C PRO A 62 8.22 -1.86 -11.59
N GLY A 63 8.66 -2.45 -10.48
CA GLY A 63 8.19 -2.12 -9.14
C GLY A 63 6.71 -2.44 -8.91
N THR A 64 6.20 -3.50 -9.52
CA THR A 64 4.89 -4.11 -9.23
C THR A 64 5.14 -5.53 -8.73
N ALA A 65 4.46 -5.93 -7.65
CA ALA A 65 4.40 -7.31 -7.22
C ALA A 65 3.11 -7.92 -7.75
N VAL A 66 3.19 -9.05 -8.45
CA VAL A 66 2.03 -9.79 -8.95
C VAL A 66 1.90 -11.08 -8.15
N ALA A 67 0.75 -11.28 -7.51
CA ALA A 67 0.40 -12.52 -6.86
C ALA A 67 -0.71 -13.20 -7.67
N GLY A 68 -0.41 -14.39 -8.19
CA GLY A 68 -1.36 -15.25 -8.90
C GLY A 68 -1.68 -16.47 -8.04
N LEU A 69 -2.91 -16.96 -8.14
CA LEU A 69 -3.33 -18.26 -7.62
C LEU A 69 -4.07 -18.95 -8.76
N LEU A 70 -3.65 -20.17 -9.08
CA LEU A 70 -4.36 -21.03 -10.01
C LEU A 70 -5.25 -21.95 -9.17
N VAL A 71 -6.56 -21.88 -9.41
CA VAL A 71 -7.55 -22.71 -8.74
C VAL A 71 -8.36 -23.45 -9.79
N ASP A 72 -8.80 -24.65 -9.43
CA ASP A 72 -9.65 -25.46 -10.30
C ASP A 72 -11.04 -24.84 -10.39
N ALA A 73 -11.54 -24.67 -11.61
CA ALA A 73 -12.87 -24.10 -11.85
C ALA A 73 -13.98 -24.99 -11.28
N GLU A 74 -13.77 -26.31 -11.19
CA GLU A 74 -14.76 -27.24 -10.63
C GLU A 74 -15.04 -26.97 -9.14
N GLN A 75 -14.06 -26.45 -8.40
CA GLN A 75 -14.20 -26.16 -6.96
C GLN A 75 -14.99 -24.88 -6.67
N PHE A 76 -15.05 -23.94 -7.63
CA PHE A 76 -15.65 -22.61 -7.44
C PHE A 76 -16.94 -22.40 -8.27
N GLY A 77 -17.31 -23.35 -9.13
CA GLY A 77 -18.51 -23.26 -9.96
C GLY A 77 -18.54 -21.98 -10.80
N SER A 78 -19.69 -21.30 -10.85
CA SER A 78 -19.87 -20.03 -11.58
C SER A 78 -19.51 -18.77 -10.78
N GLN A 79 -19.01 -18.89 -9.55
CA GLN A 79 -18.70 -17.74 -8.71
C GLN A 79 -17.28 -17.23 -8.95
N GLN A 80 -17.13 -15.91 -9.00
CA GLN A 80 -15.83 -15.26 -9.12
C GLN A 80 -15.04 -15.42 -7.81
N VAL A 81 -13.82 -15.95 -7.91
CA VAL A 81 -12.94 -16.18 -6.76
C VAL A 81 -12.54 -14.84 -6.15
N THR A 82 -13.06 -14.54 -4.96
CA THR A 82 -12.64 -13.37 -4.16
C THR A 82 -11.43 -13.75 -3.32
N ARG A 83 -10.44 -12.85 -3.23
CA ARG A 83 -9.18 -13.08 -2.51
C ARG A 83 -8.88 -11.91 -1.60
N ASN A 84 -8.56 -12.22 -0.34
CA ASN A 84 -8.08 -11.25 0.63
C ASN A 84 -6.62 -11.59 0.97
N TYR A 85 -5.76 -10.57 1.01
CA TYR A 85 -4.34 -10.74 1.29
C TYR A 85 -3.99 -9.94 2.54
N HIS A 86 -3.38 -10.60 3.53
CA HIS A 86 -2.75 -9.91 4.64
C HIS A 86 -1.32 -9.55 4.25
N LEU A 87 -1.09 -8.25 4.02
CA LEU A 87 0.19 -7.74 3.52
C LEU A 87 0.80 -6.83 4.58
N ARG A 88 2.07 -7.07 4.91
CA ARG A 88 2.87 -6.09 5.67
C ARG A 88 3.12 -4.83 4.83
N GLY A 89 3.13 -4.94 3.51
CA GLY A 89 3.32 -3.80 2.62
C GLY A 89 4.79 -3.53 2.33
N ARG A 90 5.27 -2.33 2.66
CA ARG A 90 6.55 -1.80 2.16
C ARG A 90 7.72 -1.97 3.14
N ILE A 91 8.91 -2.21 2.61
CA ILE A 91 10.18 -2.11 3.36
C ILE A 91 10.64 -0.65 3.38
N PHE A 92 10.91 -0.13 4.58
CA PHE A 92 11.35 1.24 4.85
C PHE A 92 12.84 1.28 5.18
N GLN A 93 13.43 2.47 5.10
CA GLN A 93 14.76 2.73 5.64
C GLN A 93 14.63 3.17 7.09
N VAL A 94 15.07 2.32 8.02
CA VAL A 94 14.98 2.55 9.47
C VAL A 94 16.36 2.63 10.10
N PRO A 95 16.53 3.19 11.31
CA PRO A 95 17.82 3.21 11.99
C PRO A 95 18.45 1.83 12.11
N SER A 96 19.77 1.75 11.93
CA SER A 96 20.53 0.51 12.07
C SER A 96 20.34 -0.15 13.45
N ASN A 97 20.21 0.66 14.49
CA ASN A 97 20.02 0.26 15.88
C ASN A 97 18.56 0.00 16.30
N TYR A 98 17.61 0.14 15.38
CA TYR A 98 16.19 -0.09 15.65
C TYR A 98 15.79 -1.52 15.25
N ASP A 99 15.14 -2.24 16.15
CA ASP A 99 14.47 -3.50 15.85
C ASP A 99 12.96 -3.23 15.68
N PRO A 100 12.40 -3.37 14.47
CA PRO A 100 10.99 -3.07 14.23
C PRO A 100 10.02 -4.11 14.80
N ASP A 101 10.44 -5.35 15.04
CA ASP A 101 9.56 -6.39 15.56
C ASP A 101 9.37 -6.20 17.07
N THR A 102 10.46 -5.92 17.80
CA THR A 102 10.41 -5.65 19.24
C THR A 102 10.21 -4.18 19.59
N ARG A 103 10.36 -3.28 18.62
CA ARG A 103 10.32 -1.81 18.76
C ARG A 103 11.36 -1.26 19.74
N THR A 104 12.51 -1.92 19.81
CA THR A 104 13.61 -1.54 20.71
C THR A 104 14.71 -0.82 19.95
N TYR A 105 15.41 0.06 20.67
CA TYR A 105 16.56 0.82 20.15
C TYR A 105 17.78 0.46 20.98
N THR A 106 18.81 -0.11 20.36
CA THR A 106 19.98 -0.66 21.06
C THR A 106 21.22 0.21 20.86
N GLY A 107 21.72 0.81 21.95
CA GLY A 107 22.89 1.69 21.89
C GLY A 107 22.63 3.03 21.17
N LEU A 108 23.70 3.79 20.95
CA LEU A 108 23.65 5.08 20.27
C LEU A 108 23.54 4.89 18.77
N TRP A 109 22.61 5.63 18.16
CA TRP A 109 22.47 5.64 16.70
C TRP A 109 23.53 6.54 16.06
N ASP A 110 24.24 6.01 15.06
CA ASP A 110 25.28 6.69 14.29
C ASP A 110 24.73 7.44 13.06
N GLY A 111 23.42 7.37 12.82
CA GLY A 111 22.77 7.98 11.67
C GLY A 111 22.66 7.08 10.44
N THR A 112 23.13 5.83 10.49
CA THR A 112 23.02 4.85 9.39
C THR A 112 21.64 4.20 9.32
N LEU A 113 21.20 3.82 8.12
CA LEU A 113 19.89 3.23 7.88
C LEU A 113 20.03 1.80 7.36
N LYS A 114 19.07 0.94 7.70
CA LYS A 114 18.91 -0.43 7.19
C LYS A 114 17.50 -0.61 6.62
N PRO A 115 17.33 -1.49 5.60
CA PRO A 115 16.01 -1.84 5.09
C PRO A 115 15.28 -2.76 6.08
N ALA A 116 14.11 -2.35 6.57
CA ALA A 116 13.22 -3.21 7.35
C ALA A 116 11.75 -2.77 7.23
N TYR A 117 10.82 -3.70 7.47
CA TYR A 117 9.40 -3.33 7.61
C TYR A 117 9.17 -2.66 8.97
N THR A 118 8.34 -1.61 9.01
CA THR A 118 7.88 -0.97 10.25
C THR A 118 6.54 -0.28 9.99
N ASN A 119 5.73 -0.16 11.03
CA ASN A 119 4.51 0.63 11.07
C ASN A 119 4.64 1.82 12.06
N ASN A 120 5.87 2.25 12.35
CA ASN A 120 6.12 3.48 13.09
C ASN A 120 5.92 4.71 12.15
N PRO A 121 5.04 5.65 12.52
CA PRO A 121 4.69 6.80 11.67
C PRO A 121 5.88 7.68 11.29
N ALA A 122 6.91 7.79 12.14
CA ALA A 122 8.07 8.62 11.85
C ALA A 122 8.87 8.10 10.64
N TRP A 123 9.09 6.78 10.57
CA TRP A 123 9.82 6.15 9.46
C TRP A 123 8.98 6.10 8.18
N CYS A 124 7.66 5.91 8.31
CA CYS A 124 6.74 6.06 7.17
C CYS A 124 6.75 7.49 6.62
N THR A 125 6.83 8.51 7.50
CA THR A 125 6.94 9.92 7.09
C THR A 125 8.27 10.22 6.41
N MET A 126 9.37 9.65 6.90
CA MET A 126 10.67 9.77 6.25
C MET A 126 10.67 9.20 4.83
N ASP A 127 10.02 8.06 4.62
CA ASP A 127 9.94 7.40 3.32
C ASP A 127 9.07 8.17 2.33
N ILE A 128 7.90 8.69 2.73
CA ILE A 128 7.08 9.50 1.81
C ILE A 128 7.78 10.81 1.41
N LEU A 129 8.66 11.34 2.25
CA LEU A 129 9.44 12.54 1.92
C LEU A 129 10.59 12.25 0.97
N THR A 130 11.28 11.12 1.15
CA THR A 130 12.55 10.84 0.46
C THR A 130 12.41 9.92 -0.75
N HIS A 131 11.26 9.25 -0.92
CA HIS A 131 11.11 8.28 -1.99
C HIS A 131 10.93 8.94 -3.37
N PRO A 132 11.73 8.57 -4.39
CA PRO A 132 11.76 9.26 -5.68
C PRO A 132 10.55 8.98 -6.60
N ARG A 133 9.77 7.92 -6.32
CA ARG A 133 8.67 7.45 -7.19
C ARG A 133 7.29 8.01 -6.81
N TYR A 134 6.88 7.83 -5.56
CA TYR A 134 5.54 8.20 -5.06
C TYR A 134 5.60 9.28 -3.98
N GLY A 135 6.80 9.62 -3.52
CA GLY A 135 7.05 10.61 -2.48
C GLY A 135 7.61 11.92 -3.04
N LEU A 136 8.14 12.75 -2.14
CA LEU A 136 8.77 14.02 -2.48
C LEU A 136 10.27 13.88 -2.82
N GLY A 137 10.79 12.65 -3.00
CA GLY A 137 12.22 12.37 -3.10
C GLY A 137 12.96 13.01 -4.27
N ARG A 138 12.24 13.52 -5.29
CA ARG A 138 12.82 14.30 -6.39
C ARG A 138 13.14 15.75 -6.00
N ARG A 139 12.54 16.24 -4.91
CA ARG A 139 12.65 17.63 -4.44
C ARG A 139 13.25 17.73 -3.04
N ILE A 140 13.06 16.71 -2.22
CA ILE A 140 13.55 16.63 -0.84
C ILE A 140 14.41 15.38 -0.75
N GLY A 141 15.72 15.56 -0.59
CA GLY A 141 16.66 14.48 -0.32
C GLY A 141 16.62 14.06 1.15
N VAL A 142 17.27 12.93 1.46
CA VAL A 142 17.44 12.47 2.86
C VAL A 142 18.18 13.52 3.71
N ALA A 143 19.08 14.29 3.10
CA ALA A 143 19.82 15.36 3.77
C ALA A 143 18.95 16.58 4.14
N ASP A 144 17.85 16.79 3.40
CA ASP A 144 16.93 17.91 3.62
C ASP A 144 15.89 17.61 4.71
N VAL A 145 15.91 16.39 5.27
CA VAL A 145 15.01 15.95 6.35
C VAL A 145 15.80 15.80 7.64
N ASP A 146 15.29 16.39 8.72
CA ASP A 146 15.87 16.25 10.06
C ASP A 146 15.62 14.86 10.64
N LYS A 147 16.45 13.90 10.24
CA LYS A 147 16.37 12.50 10.70
C LYS A 147 16.54 12.36 12.22
N TRP A 148 17.22 13.30 12.87
CA TRP A 148 17.43 13.27 14.32
C TRP A 148 16.17 13.66 15.08
N ALA A 149 15.44 14.67 14.60
CA ALA A 149 14.13 15.00 15.14
C ALA A 149 13.15 13.83 14.95
N LEU A 150 13.12 13.22 13.76
CA LEU A 150 12.29 12.04 13.50
C LEU A 150 12.67 10.84 14.39
N TYR A 151 13.95 10.62 14.67
CA TYR A 151 14.40 9.56 15.58
C TYR A 151 13.84 9.75 17.00
N ALA A 152 13.91 10.97 17.55
CA ALA A 152 13.36 11.26 18.88
C ALA A 152 11.83 11.10 18.92
N ILE A 153 11.14 11.43 17.83
CA ILE A 153 9.70 11.22 17.66
C ILE A 153 9.37 9.73 17.54
N ALA A 154 10.17 8.97 16.78
CA ALA A 154 10.00 7.55 16.58
C ALA A 154 10.06 6.78 17.91
N GLN A 155 11.04 7.12 18.77
CA GLN A 155 11.15 6.54 20.11
C GLN A 155 9.92 6.82 20.98
N TYR A 156 9.34 8.02 20.87
CA TYR A 156 8.10 8.36 21.57
C TYR A 156 6.90 7.56 21.04
N CYS A 157 6.82 7.35 19.72
CA CYS A 157 5.76 6.56 19.09
C CYS A 157 5.84 5.07 19.47
N ASP A 158 7.06 4.54 19.64
CA ASP A 158 7.31 3.14 20.00
C ASP A 158 7.18 2.85 21.50
N GLN A 159 7.00 3.87 22.35
CA GLN A 159 6.81 3.65 23.78
C GLN A 159 5.56 2.80 24.02
N GLN A 160 5.72 1.71 24.77
CA GLN A 160 4.61 0.87 25.18
C GLN A 160 3.71 1.61 26.18
N VAL A 161 2.42 1.66 25.87
CA VAL A 161 1.36 2.23 26.70
C VAL A 161 0.31 1.16 26.98
N PRO A 162 -0.43 1.23 28.10
CA PRO A 162 -1.50 0.28 28.37
C PRO A 162 -2.59 0.35 27.29
N ASP A 163 -3.01 -0.81 26.78
CA ASP A 163 -4.05 -0.95 25.74
C ASP A 163 -5.48 -0.81 26.29
N GLY A 164 -5.63 -0.68 27.62
CA GLY A 164 -6.93 -0.64 28.29
C GLY A 164 -7.60 -2.01 28.51
N PHE A 165 -7.00 -3.09 28.00
CA PHE A 165 -7.47 -4.48 28.12
C PHE A 165 -6.52 -5.37 28.94
N GLY A 166 -5.47 -4.79 29.52
CA GLY A 166 -4.50 -5.47 30.40
C GLY A 166 -3.19 -5.84 29.71
N GLY A 167 -3.01 -5.46 28.45
CA GLY A 167 -1.76 -5.57 27.70
C GLY A 167 -1.09 -4.20 27.49
N THR A 168 -0.12 -4.21 26.58
CA THR A 168 0.57 -3.00 26.13
C THR A 168 0.55 -2.90 24.62
N GLU A 169 0.42 -1.68 24.11
CA GLU A 169 0.52 -1.38 22.69
C GLU A 169 1.49 -0.22 22.46
N PRO A 170 2.07 -0.09 21.26
CA PRO A 170 2.86 1.09 20.92
C PRO A 170 1.97 2.34 20.91
N ARG A 171 2.47 3.44 21.49
CA ARG A 171 1.73 4.69 21.62
C ARG A 171 1.10 5.18 20.32
N MET A 172 1.83 5.08 19.21
CA MET A 172 1.38 5.55 17.89
C MET A 172 1.82 4.56 16.80
N THR A 173 0.89 4.19 15.93
CA THR A 173 1.15 3.32 14.77
C THR A 173 0.48 3.87 13.53
N LEU A 174 1.03 3.57 12.35
CA LEU A 174 0.49 4.00 11.06
C LEU A 174 0.49 2.84 10.05
N ASN A 175 -0.70 2.45 9.63
CA ASN A 175 -0.92 1.52 8.52
C ASN A 175 -1.70 2.25 7.42
N ALA A 176 -1.00 2.92 6.51
CA ALA A 176 -1.62 3.74 5.48
C ALA A 176 -1.76 2.98 4.15
N TYR A 177 -2.96 3.02 3.56
CA TYR A 177 -3.23 2.53 2.21
C TYR A 177 -3.54 3.71 1.28
N MET A 178 -2.69 3.93 0.28
CA MET A 178 -2.80 5.07 -0.64
C MET A 178 -3.11 4.58 -2.06
N THR A 179 -4.30 4.88 -2.56
CA THR A 179 -4.76 4.51 -3.91
C THR A 179 -4.84 5.67 -4.88
N SER A 180 -5.02 6.89 -4.37
CA SER A 180 -5.22 8.09 -5.16
C SER A 180 -4.13 9.12 -4.93
N GLN A 181 -3.86 9.92 -5.96
CA GLN A 181 -2.91 11.02 -5.86
C GLN A 181 -3.53 12.18 -5.08
N ARG A 182 -2.81 12.66 -4.06
CA ARG A 182 -3.20 13.81 -3.23
C ARG A 182 -2.09 14.84 -3.21
N LYS A 183 -2.40 16.06 -2.75
CA LYS A 183 -1.39 17.10 -2.57
C LYS A 183 -0.38 16.64 -1.51
N ALA A 184 0.89 16.83 -1.80
CA ALA A 184 1.98 16.32 -0.98
C ALA A 184 1.95 16.86 0.46
N TYR A 185 1.60 18.14 0.63
CA TYR A 185 1.48 18.76 1.95
C TYR A 185 0.33 18.16 2.76
N ASP A 186 -0.82 17.88 2.15
CA ASP A 186 -1.96 17.27 2.85
C ASP A 186 -1.61 15.86 3.34
N VAL A 187 -0.92 15.06 2.51
CA VAL A 187 -0.44 13.72 2.92
C VAL A 187 0.56 13.81 4.06
N LEU A 188 1.50 14.76 3.97
CA LEU A 188 2.49 14.98 5.03
C LEU A 188 1.80 15.41 6.34
N ALA A 189 0.84 16.34 6.26
CA ALA A 189 0.08 16.81 7.41
C ALA A 189 -0.72 15.66 8.06
N ASP A 190 -1.36 14.80 7.26
CA ASP A 190 -2.08 13.63 7.76
C ASP A 190 -1.14 12.68 8.52
N PHE A 191 0.03 12.37 7.95
CA PHE A 191 1.04 11.51 8.60
C PHE A 191 1.58 12.15 9.89
N CYS A 192 1.84 13.46 9.85
CA CYS A 192 2.31 14.22 11.00
C CYS A 192 1.25 14.26 12.12
N SER A 193 -0.03 14.29 11.77
CA SER A 193 -1.13 14.32 12.73
C SER A 193 -1.19 13.06 13.60
N VAL A 194 -0.88 11.88 13.04
CA VAL A 194 -0.84 10.60 13.78
C VAL A 194 0.18 10.62 14.90
N MET A 195 1.35 11.23 14.66
CA MET A 195 2.41 11.36 15.65
C MET A 195 2.36 12.67 16.45
N ARG A 196 1.24 13.41 16.37
CA ARG A 196 1.03 14.73 17.02
C ARG A 196 2.17 15.70 16.76
N CYS A 197 2.63 15.77 15.53
CA CYS A 197 3.70 16.69 15.15
C CYS A 197 3.26 17.66 14.06
N MET A 198 4.00 18.75 13.95
CA MET A 198 3.88 19.71 12.87
C MET A 198 5.17 19.73 12.05
N PRO A 199 5.09 19.61 10.71
CA PRO A 199 6.25 19.79 9.85
C PRO A 199 6.58 21.28 9.75
N VAL A 200 7.84 21.64 9.98
CA VAL A 200 8.33 23.02 9.94
C VAL A 200 9.58 23.08 9.07
N TRP A 201 9.63 24.03 8.15
CA TRP A 201 10.86 24.37 7.44
C TRP A 201 11.66 25.37 8.26
N ASN A 202 12.85 24.98 8.73
CA ASN A 202 13.68 25.85 9.58
C ASN A 202 14.65 26.76 8.79
N GLY A 203 14.51 26.80 7.47
CA GLY A 203 15.38 27.56 6.56
C GLY A 203 16.44 26.69 5.87
N SER A 204 16.85 25.57 6.46
CA SER A 204 17.82 24.64 5.86
C SER A 204 17.26 23.24 5.62
N ARG A 205 16.43 22.74 6.52
CA ARG A 205 15.87 21.39 6.48
C ARG A 205 14.42 21.37 6.97
N MET A 206 13.69 20.34 6.55
CA MET A 206 12.39 20.00 7.10
C MET A 206 12.60 19.35 8.47
N THR A 207 12.16 20.03 9.53
CA THR A 207 12.18 19.53 10.90
C THR A 207 10.76 19.30 11.40
N PHE A 208 10.62 18.58 12.51
CA PHE A 208 9.33 18.17 13.05
C PHE A 208 9.28 18.55 14.53
N VAL A 209 8.22 19.27 14.90
CA VAL A 209 7.96 19.64 16.29
C VAL A 209 6.81 18.79 16.78
N GLN A 210 7.06 17.92 17.74
CA GLN A 210 6.05 17.04 18.33
C GLN A 210 5.48 17.65 19.60
N ASP A 211 4.16 17.61 19.72
CA ASP A 211 3.44 17.89 20.96
C ASP A 211 3.55 16.69 21.89
N ARG A 212 4.50 16.77 22.81
CA ARG A 212 4.73 15.80 23.88
C ARG A 212 5.01 16.55 25.18
N PRO A 213 4.71 15.96 26.35
CA PRO A 213 5.08 16.56 27.62
C PRO A 213 6.57 16.91 27.65
N SER A 214 6.87 18.19 27.89
CA SER A 214 8.22 18.71 28.00
C SER A 214 8.27 19.79 29.06
N ASP A 215 9.46 20.07 29.57
CA ASP A 215 9.67 21.18 30.48
C ASP A 215 9.33 22.52 29.82
N SER A 216 8.96 23.50 30.63
CA SER A 216 8.68 24.85 30.14
C SER A 216 9.92 25.44 29.49
N ALA A 217 9.86 25.68 28.19
CA ALA A 217 11.00 26.26 27.46
C ALA A 217 11.28 27.71 27.86
N TRP A 218 10.23 28.47 28.19
CA TRP A 218 10.37 29.87 28.60
C TRP A 218 9.20 30.31 29.48
N THR A 219 9.51 31.12 30.50
CA THR A 219 8.49 31.75 31.36
C THR A 219 8.31 33.19 30.93
N TYR A 220 7.15 33.52 30.35
CA TYR A 220 6.79 34.89 30.04
C TYR A 220 6.12 35.55 31.25
N THR A 221 6.63 36.71 31.65
CA THR A 221 6.10 37.55 32.73
C THR A 221 5.84 38.95 32.19
N ASN A 222 5.06 39.74 32.91
CA ASN A 222 4.75 41.11 32.47
C ASN A 222 6.01 41.97 32.29
N SER A 223 7.11 41.62 32.96
CA SER A 223 8.39 42.30 32.90
C SER A 223 9.24 41.93 31.68
N ASN A 224 8.97 40.80 31.01
CA ASN A 224 9.77 40.34 29.85
C ASN A 224 9.01 40.36 28.52
N VAL A 225 7.73 40.77 28.54
CA VAL A 225 6.93 40.99 27.33
C VAL A 225 7.05 42.43 26.88
N VAL A 226 7.39 42.63 25.61
CA VAL A 226 7.48 43.97 25.00
C VAL A 226 6.13 44.67 25.15
N GLY A 227 6.11 45.77 25.90
CA GLY A 227 4.91 46.57 26.15
C GLY A 227 4.00 46.07 27.28
N GLY A 228 4.38 45.01 28.03
CA GLY A 228 3.65 44.57 29.23
C GLY A 228 2.16 44.27 29.02
N ARG A 229 1.81 43.81 27.81
CA ARG A 229 0.42 43.61 27.40
C ARG A 229 0.24 42.19 26.89
N PHE A 230 -0.49 41.39 27.65
CA PHE A 230 -1.01 40.11 27.20
C PHE A 230 -2.39 40.32 26.55
N LYS A 231 -2.55 39.82 25.33
CA LYS A 231 -3.86 39.74 24.68
C LYS A 231 -4.34 38.29 24.78
N TYR A 232 -5.39 38.07 25.57
CA TYR A 232 -6.04 36.77 25.67
C TYR A 232 -7.24 36.74 24.73
N SER A 233 -7.30 35.69 23.90
CA SER A 233 -8.47 35.39 23.08
C SER A 233 -8.93 33.98 23.37
N PHE A 234 -10.23 33.81 23.58
CA PHE A 234 -10.83 32.50 23.83
C PHE A 234 -11.75 32.15 22.67
N SER A 235 -11.82 30.87 22.32
CA SER A 235 -12.86 30.37 21.43
C SER A 235 -14.23 30.49 22.11
N ALA A 236 -15.27 30.78 21.32
CA ALA A 236 -16.64 30.81 21.82
C ALA A 236 -17.05 29.40 22.29
N LEU A 237 -17.92 29.33 23.30
CA LEU A 237 -18.32 28.04 23.91
C LEU A 237 -18.86 27.04 22.86
N LYS A 238 -19.62 27.54 21.88
CA LYS A 238 -20.21 26.75 20.79
C LYS A 238 -19.19 26.11 19.83
N ASP A 239 -17.99 26.70 19.74
CA ASP A 239 -16.92 26.21 18.85
C ASP A 239 -16.02 25.20 19.57
N ARG A 240 -16.31 24.90 20.85
CA ARG A 240 -15.58 23.90 21.63
C ARG A 240 -16.23 22.54 21.47
N HIS A 241 -15.67 21.73 20.59
CA HIS A 241 -16.10 20.34 20.40
C HIS A 241 -15.77 19.51 21.65
N ASN A 242 -16.76 18.79 22.17
CA ASN A 242 -16.64 17.88 23.32
C ASN A 242 -16.84 16.41 22.95
N ALA A 243 -17.27 16.13 21.72
CA ALA A 243 -17.46 14.79 21.18
C ALA A 243 -16.78 14.70 19.81
N ILE A 244 -16.22 13.52 19.52
CA ILE A 244 -15.56 13.21 18.26
C ILE A 244 -16.20 11.92 17.72
N GLU A 245 -16.66 11.94 16.48
CA GLU A 245 -17.07 10.74 15.75
C GLU A 245 -15.85 10.21 14.97
N VAL A 246 -15.38 9.02 15.33
CA VAL A 246 -14.28 8.35 14.63
C VAL A 246 -14.88 7.25 13.76
N ARG A 247 -14.65 7.32 12.45
CA ARG A 247 -15.05 6.26 11.52
C ARG A 247 -13.89 5.29 11.33
N TYR A 248 -14.10 4.03 11.70
CA TYR A 248 -13.17 2.95 11.40
C TYR A 248 -13.59 2.30 10.08
N THR A 249 -12.64 2.11 9.17
CA THR A 249 -12.85 1.26 7.98
C THR A 249 -12.21 -0.07 8.30
N ASP A 250 -13.02 -1.11 8.48
CA ASP A 250 -12.53 -2.46 8.66
C ASP A 250 -11.97 -2.95 7.30
N PRO A 251 -10.69 -3.30 7.19
CA PRO A 251 -10.05 -3.70 5.94
C PRO A 251 -10.52 -5.07 5.42
#